data_AF-A0A963Q4H7-F1
#
_entry.id   AF-A0A963Q4H7-F1
#
_cell.length_a   1.000
_cell.length_b   1.000
_cell.length_c   1.000
_cell.angle_alpha   90.00
_cell.angle_beta   90.00
_cell.angle_gamma   90.00
#
_symmetry.space_group_name_H-M   'P 1'
#
loop_
_entity.id
_entity.type
_entity.pdbx_description
1 polymer ?
#
loop_
_entity_poly.entity_id
_entity_poly.type
_entity_poly.pdbx_seq_one_letter_code
_entity_poly.pdbx_strand_id
1 'polypeptide(L)'
;SRYAITCNGRALAMQATGTEGEFVAGVRYKAWSPPSALHPSIGVHSPLTFDIVDTWMRRSIAGCQYHVSHPGGLSYETLPVNANEAESRRLSRFVAMGHTPGSMPDVAPSIAIAGNREFPFTLDLRQR
;
A
#
# COMPACT_ATOMS: atom_id res chain seq x y z
N SER A 1 11.28 -4.88 -16.22
CA SER A 1 10.62 -3.60 -15.86
C SER A 1 11.65 -2.67 -15.25
N ARG A 2 11.66 -1.38 -15.62
CA ARG A 2 12.55 -0.37 -15.01
C ARG A 2 12.03 0.09 -13.65
N TYR A 3 10.72 0.24 -13.51
CA TYR A 3 10.07 0.67 -12.28
C TYR A 3 9.45 -0.51 -11.55
N ALA A 4 9.52 -0.47 -10.22
CA ALA A 4 8.79 -1.36 -9.32
C ALA A 4 7.95 -0.51 -8.37
N ILE A 5 6.75 -0.99 -8.03
CA ILE A 5 5.95 -0.39 -6.97
C ILE A 5 6.18 -1.21 -5.71
N THR A 6 6.42 -0.54 -4.57
CA THR A 6 6.50 -1.20 -3.27
C THR A 6 5.44 -0.69 -2.33
N CYS A 7 5.10 -1.49 -1.31
CA CYS A 7 4.33 -1.08 -0.15
C CYS A 7 5.13 -1.45 1.11
N ASN A 8 5.42 -0.47 1.95
CA ASN A 8 6.29 -0.60 3.12
C ASN A 8 7.63 -1.29 2.79
N GLY A 9 8.24 -0.90 1.66
CA GLY A 9 9.52 -1.45 1.18
C GLY A 9 9.44 -2.83 0.53
N ARG A 10 8.27 -3.48 0.50
CA ARG A 10 8.06 -4.79 -0.14
C ARG A 10 7.47 -4.60 -1.55
N ALA A 11 8.14 -5.12 -2.56
CA ALA A 11 7.68 -5.02 -3.95
C ALA A 11 6.32 -5.70 -4.18
N LEU A 12 5.48 -5.08 -5.00
CA LEU A 12 4.18 -5.58 -5.39
C LEU A 12 4.29 -6.43 -6.66
N ALA A 13 3.55 -7.54 -6.69
CA ALA A 13 3.34 -8.40 -7.85
C ALA A 13 2.31 -7.74 -8.78
N MET A 14 2.76 -6.76 -9.58
CA MET A 14 1.93 -6.00 -10.50
C MET A 14 1.42 -6.88 -11.65
N GLN A 15 0.12 -6.91 -11.84
CA GLN A 15 -0.57 -7.65 -12.89
C GLN A 15 -1.08 -6.70 -13.97
N ALA A 16 -0.80 -6.98 -15.25
CA ALA A 16 -1.33 -6.20 -16.36
C ALA A 16 -2.85 -6.39 -16.47
N THR A 17 -3.59 -5.32 -16.74
CA THR A 17 -5.06 -5.36 -16.94
C THR A 17 -5.46 -5.73 -18.37
N GLY A 18 -4.51 -5.71 -19.30
CA GLY A 18 -4.74 -5.84 -20.75
C GLY A 18 -4.70 -4.51 -21.49
N THR A 19 -4.84 -3.38 -20.78
CA THR A 19 -4.56 -2.05 -21.31
C THR A 19 -3.07 -1.76 -21.21
N GLU A 20 -2.47 -1.20 -22.27
CA GLU A 20 -1.06 -0.83 -22.26
C GLU A 20 -0.76 0.20 -21.18
N GLY A 21 0.26 -0.08 -20.36
CA GLY A 21 0.68 0.80 -19.26
C GLY A 21 -0.18 0.73 -17.99
N GLU A 22 -1.24 -0.08 -17.97
CA GLU A 22 -2.12 -0.23 -16.81
C GLU A 22 -1.84 -1.53 -16.05
N PHE A 23 -1.66 -1.40 -14.74
CA PHE A 23 -1.35 -2.52 -13.87
C PHE A 23 -2.10 -2.40 -12.55
N VAL A 24 -2.43 -3.55 -11.97
CA VAL A 24 -3.10 -3.68 -10.68
C VAL A 24 -2.35 -4.63 -9.76
N ALA A 25 -2.35 -4.36 -8.46
CA ALA A 25 -1.90 -5.28 -7.43
C ALA A 25 -2.75 -5.11 -6.17
N GLY A 26 -2.90 -6.18 -5.40
CA GLY A 26 -3.56 -6.16 -4.10
C GLY A 26 -2.56 -5.94 -2.97
N VAL A 27 -3.00 -5.25 -1.92
CA VAL A 27 -2.30 -5.24 -0.62
C VAL A 27 -3.28 -5.63 0.46
N ARG A 28 -2.94 -6.67 1.23
CA ARG A 28 -3.70 -7.09 2.40
C ARG A 28 -2.93 -6.69 3.66
N TYR A 29 -3.62 -6.04 4.58
CA TYR A 29 -3.00 -5.45 5.76
C TYR A 29 -3.96 -5.48 6.95
N LYS A 30 -3.43 -5.31 8.16
CA LYS A 30 -4.24 -5.19 9.38
C LYS A 30 -4.52 -3.73 9.66
N ALA A 31 -5.79 -3.34 9.55
CA ALA A 31 -6.28 -1.97 9.69
C ALA A 31 -6.48 -1.52 11.14
N TRP A 32 -6.87 -2.44 12.01
CA TRP A 32 -7.23 -2.15 13.40
C TRP A 32 -6.92 -3.35 14.30
N SER A 33 -6.72 -3.11 15.59
CA SER A 33 -6.37 -4.14 16.57
C SER A 33 -7.09 -3.92 17.91
N PRO A 34 -8.42 -4.13 17.99
CA PRO A 34 -9.14 -4.13 19.26
C PRO A 34 -8.64 -5.26 20.19
N PRO A 35 -8.96 -5.22 21.50
CA PRO A 35 -8.57 -6.27 22.44
C PRO A 35 -9.01 -7.69 22.03
N SER A 36 -10.13 -7.80 21.32
CA SER A 36 -10.67 -9.06 20.78
C SER A 36 -10.26 -9.35 19.34
N ALA A 37 -9.24 -8.67 18.81
CA ALA A 37 -8.81 -8.86 17.42
C ALA A 37 -8.30 -10.29 17.16
N LEU A 38 -8.73 -10.85 16.04
CA LEU A 38 -8.07 -12.02 15.48
C LEU A 38 -6.60 -11.68 15.17
N HIS A 39 -5.70 -12.62 15.47
CA HIS A 39 -4.25 -12.47 15.35
C HIS A 39 -3.68 -11.28 16.17
N PRO A 40 -3.67 -11.38 17.51
CA PRO A 40 -3.19 -10.30 18.39
C PRO A 40 -1.70 -10.00 18.24
N SER A 41 -0.90 -10.95 17.74
CA SER A 41 0.54 -10.80 17.51
C SER A 41 0.90 -9.96 16.28
N ILE A 42 -0.07 -9.63 15.42
CA ILE A 42 0.15 -8.83 14.22
C ILE A 42 -0.24 -7.38 14.54
N GLY A 43 0.68 -6.43 14.32
CA GLY A 43 0.42 -4.99 14.52
C GLY A 43 -0.52 -4.40 13.46
N VAL A 44 -1.01 -3.19 13.73
CA VAL A 44 -1.70 -2.37 12.72
C VAL A 44 -0.68 -1.86 11.71
N HIS A 45 -1.02 -1.90 10.43
CA HIS A 45 -0.20 -1.39 9.34
C HIS A 45 -0.76 -0.04 8.91
N SER A 46 -0.25 1.05 9.50
CA SER A 46 -0.62 2.40 9.12
C SER A 46 0.51 3.38 9.50
N PRO A 47 0.89 4.33 8.62
CA PRO A 47 0.47 4.43 7.22
C PRO A 47 1.03 3.30 6.36
N LEU A 48 0.38 3.00 5.24
CA LEU A 48 0.96 2.23 4.14
C LEU A 48 1.73 3.20 3.26
N THR A 49 3.04 2.99 3.13
CA THR A 49 3.92 3.82 2.31
C THR A 49 4.13 3.13 0.97
N PHE A 50 3.71 3.78 -0.11
CA PHE A 50 3.91 3.29 -1.46
C PHE A 50 5.05 4.05 -2.11
N ASP A 51 5.97 3.32 -2.73
CA ASP A 51 7.14 3.88 -3.41
C ASP A 51 7.19 3.41 -4.86
N ILE A 52 7.50 4.33 -5.77
CA ILE A 52 7.91 4.06 -7.14
C ILE A 52 9.44 3.99 -7.12
N VAL A 53 9.97 2.80 -7.32
CA VAL A 53 11.42 2.53 -7.25
C VAL A 53 11.97 2.37 -8.66
N ASP A 54 12.97 3.17 -9.02
CA ASP A 54 13.80 2.90 -10.19
C ASP A 54 14.79 1.78 -9.84
N THR A 55 14.61 0.62 -10.44
CA THR A 55 15.42 -0.58 -10.16
C THR A 55 16.84 -0.50 -10.71
N TRP A 56 17.10 0.40 -11.66
CA TRP A 56 18.46 0.60 -12.19
C TRP A 56 19.27 1.49 -11.25
N MET A 57 18.66 2.59 -10.80
CA MET A 57 19.27 3.49 -9.82
C MET A 57 19.15 2.99 -8.38
N ARG A 58 18.34 1.95 -8.14
CA ARG A 58 18.05 1.38 -6.82
C ARG A 58 17.63 2.45 -5.83
N ARG A 59 16.66 3.27 -6.22
CA ARG A 59 16.20 4.45 -5.46
C ARG A 59 14.72 4.69 -5.66
N SER A 60 14.03 5.11 -4.59
CA SER A 60 12.68 5.63 -4.69
C SER A 60 12.70 7.01 -5.34
N ILE A 61 11.87 7.19 -6.36
CA ILE A 61 11.78 8.44 -7.13
C ILE A 61 10.50 9.23 -6.83
N ALA A 62 9.47 8.56 -6.31
CA ALA A 62 8.18 9.13 -5.98
C ALA A 62 7.37 8.14 -5.13
N GLY A 63 6.21 8.58 -4.64
CA GLY A 63 5.29 7.70 -3.94
C GLY A 63 4.27 8.48 -3.12
N CYS A 64 3.58 7.78 -2.22
CA CYS A 64 2.54 8.36 -1.39
C CYS A 64 2.36 7.56 -0.10
N GLN A 65 1.59 8.11 0.83
CA GLN A 65 1.13 7.38 2.01
C GLN A 65 -0.39 7.25 2.00
N TYR A 66 -0.86 6.09 2.44
CA TYR A 66 -2.26 5.83 2.72
C TYR A 66 -2.44 5.52 4.20
N HIS A 67 -3.23 6.33 4.89
CA HIS A 67 -3.61 6.10 6.27
C HIS A 67 -4.88 5.24 6.32
N VAL A 68 -4.95 4.32 7.27
CA VAL A 68 -6.13 3.47 7.44
C VAL A 68 -7.33 4.26 7.99
N SER A 69 -7.04 5.22 8.86
CA SER A 69 -7.97 6.21 9.41
C SER A 69 -7.53 7.62 9.05
N HIS A 70 -8.29 8.64 9.44
CA HIS A 70 -7.84 10.02 9.23
C HIS A 70 -6.49 10.24 9.94
N PRO A 71 -5.46 10.80 9.27
CA PRO A 71 -4.14 11.06 9.87
C PRO A 71 -4.18 11.83 11.20
N GLY A 72 -5.18 12.69 11.42
CA GLY A 72 -5.37 13.43 12.68
C GLY A 72 -5.98 12.60 13.83
N GLY A 73 -6.15 11.30 13.67
CA GLY A 73 -6.76 10.42 14.69
C GLY A 73 -8.28 10.55 14.81
N LEU A 74 -8.92 11.26 13.88
CA LEU A 74 -10.37 11.45 13.89
C LEU A 74 -11.10 10.18 13.46
N SER A 75 -11.98 9.69 14.33
CA SER A 75 -13.00 8.70 14.01
C SER A 75 -14.32 9.40 13.73
N TYR A 76 -14.93 9.11 12.59
CA TYR A 76 -16.27 9.62 12.28
C TYR A 76 -17.30 8.86 13.09
N GLU A 77 -18.13 9.57 13.87
CA GLU A 77 -19.23 8.96 14.63
C GLU A 77 -20.44 8.62 13.74
N THR A 78 -20.62 9.37 12.65
CA THR A 78 -21.75 9.24 11.75
C THR A 78 -21.34 8.70 10.38
N LEU A 79 -22.29 8.04 9.70
CA LEU A 79 -22.14 7.71 8.30
C LEU A 79 -22.06 8.98 7.44
N PRO A 80 -21.39 8.94 6.27
CA PRO A 80 -21.38 10.08 5.37
C PRO A 80 -22.81 10.39 4.89
N VAL A 81 -23.20 11.66 4.91
CA VAL A 81 -24.54 12.12 4.53
C VAL A 81 -24.75 12.07 3.02
N ASN A 82 -23.67 12.08 2.23
CA ASN A 82 -23.72 11.99 0.77
C ASN A 82 -22.41 11.42 0.18
N ALA A 83 -22.42 11.20 -1.14
CA ALA A 83 -21.28 10.64 -1.88
C ALA A 83 -20.04 11.55 -1.85
N ASN A 84 -20.22 12.87 -1.90
CA ASN A 84 -19.12 13.84 -1.88
C ASN A 84 -18.40 13.85 -0.52
N GLU A 85 -19.16 13.75 0.58
CA GLU A 85 -18.58 13.60 1.91
C GLU A 85 -17.84 12.26 2.02
N ALA A 86 -18.42 11.16 1.56
CA ALA A 86 -17.77 9.86 1.56
C ALA A 86 -16.44 9.88 0.78
N GLU A 87 -16.41 10.54 -0.37
CA GLU A 87 -15.21 10.75 -1.18
C GLU A 87 -14.18 11.62 -0.48
N SER A 88 -14.59 12.76 0.08
CA SER A 88 -13.72 13.65 0.86
C SER A 88 -13.07 12.92 2.04
N ARG A 89 -13.85 12.09 2.75
CA ARG A 89 -13.33 11.23 3.83
C ARG A 89 -12.32 10.20 3.31
N ARG A 90 -12.50 9.63 2.10
CA ARG A 90 -11.51 8.73 1.48
C ARG A 90 -10.24 9.48 1.05
N LEU A 91 -10.36 10.65 0.43
CA LEU A 91 -9.23 11.47 0.00
C LEU A 91 -8.37 11.95 1.17
N SER A 92 -8.99 12.28 2.32
CA SER A 92 -8.26 12.69 3.54
C SER A 92 -7.27 11.65 4.07
N ARG A 93 -7.41 10.39 3.65
CA ARG A 93 -6.51 9.29 4.02
C ARG A 93 -5.27 9.20 3.13
N PHE A 94 -5.28 9.88 1.99
CA PHE A 94 -4.18 9.87 1.04
C PHE A 94 -3.30 11.10 1.22
N VAL A 95 -1.99 10.88 1.38
CA VAL A 95 -0.98 11.93 1.42
C VAL A 95 -0.07 11.75 0.22
N ALA A 96 -0.05 12.73 -0.69
CA ALA A 96 0.75 12.67 -1.91
C ALA A 96 2.27 12.74 -1.68
N MET A 97 2.69 13.07 -0.46
CA MET A 97 4.09 13.11 -0.02
C MET A 97 4.32 12.09 1.10
N GLY A 98 5.58 11.87 1.49
CA GLY A 98 5.93 10.94 2.57
C GLY A 98 6.33 9.53 2.11
N HIS A 99 6.63 9.34 0.84
CA HIS A 99 7.30 8.13 0.36
C HIS A 99 8.70 8.00 0.97
N THR A 100 9.31 6.82 0.89
CA THR A 100 10.63 6.52 1.46
C THR A 100 11.72 7.19 0.62
N PRO A 101 12.42 8.25 1.07
CA PRO A 101 13.44 8.87 0.25
C PRO A 101 14.71 8.03 0.24
N GLY A 102 15.40 8.00 -0.90
CA GLY A 102 16.77 7.47 -0.97
C GLY A 102 16.88 6.07 -1.57
N SER A 103 17.98 5.38 -1.22
CA SER A 103 18.35 4.11 -1.86
C SER A 103 17.51 2.95 -1.34
N MET A 104 17.09 2.08 -2.27
CA MET A 104 16.34 0.85 -2.02
C MET A 104 16.99 -0.30 -2.82
N PRO A 105 18.16 -0.81 -2.37
CA PRO A 105 18.96 -1.77 -3.12
C PRO A 105 18.33 -3.16 -3.23
N ASP A 106 17.47 -3.52 -2.28
CA ASP A 106 16.90 -4.88 -2.16
C ASP A 106 15.55 -5.02 -2.88
N VAL A 107 15.09 -3.98 -3.59
CA VAL A 107 13.82 -4.01 -4.31
C VAL A 107 14.00 -4.74 -5.64
N ALA A 108 13.45 -5.95 -5.71
CA ALA A 108 13.38 -6.69 -6.96
C ALA A 108 12.36 -6.06 -7.93
N PRO A 109 12.56 -6.18 -9.26
CA PRO A 109 11.57 -5.76 -10.24
C PRO A 109 10.24 -6.48 -10.04
N SER A 110 9.11 -5.78 -10.20
CA SER A 110 7.77 -6.35 -9.97
C SER A 110 7.48 -7.64 -10.74
N ILE A 111 8.05 -7.81 -11.95
CA ILE A 111 7.90 -9.03 -12.76
C ILE A 111 8.59 -10.27 -12.17
N ALA A 112 9.57 -10.07 -11.29
CA ALA A 112 10.31 -11.15 -10.64
C ALA A 112 9.70 -11.56 -9.28
N ILE A 113 8.64 -10.88 -8.83
CA ILE A 113 7.99 -11.19 -7.56
C ILE A 113 7.13 -12.43 -7.73
N ALA A 114 7.53 -13.51 -7.06
CA ALA A 114 6.71 -14.71 -6.96
C ALA A 114 5.43 -14.38 -6.19
N GLY A 115 4.28 -14.59 -6.83
CA GLY A 115 2.98 -14.46 -6.20
C GLY A 115 2.77 -15.49 -5.09
N ASN A 116 1.95 -15.15 -4.10
CA ASN A 116 1.46 -16.15 -3.14
C ASN A 116 0.58 -17.17 -3.88
N ARG A 117 0.72 -18.46 -3.58
CA ARG A 117 -0.08 -19.53 -4.20
C ARG A 117 -1.59 -19.32 -4.03
N GLU A 118 -2.02 -18.78 -2.90
CA GLU A 118 -3.44 -18.51 -2.63
C GLU A 118 -3.89 -17.15 -3.19
N PHE A 119 -2.98 -16.16 -3.21
CA PHE A 119 -3.26 -14.81 -3.70
C PHE A 119 -2.11 -14.31 -4.59
N PRO A 120 -2.05 -14.75 -5.87
CA PRO A 120 -0.88 -14.53 -6.73
C PRO A 120 -0.51 -13.06 -6.95
N PHE A 121 -1.50 -12.17 -6.90
CA PHE A 121 -1.32 -10.74 -7.18
C PHE A 121 -1.51 -9.86 -5.94
N THR A 122 -1.52 -10.45 -4.73
CA THR A 122 -1.73 -9.70 -3.49
C THR A 122 -0.54 -9.85 -2.55
N LEU A 123 0.07 -8.73 -2.18
CA LEU A 123 1.02 -8.67 -1.09
C LEU A 123 0.27 -8.73 0.25
N ASP A 124 0.44 -9.80 1.03
CA ASP A 124 -0.09 -9.88 2.39
C ASP A 124 0.95 -9.44 3.42
N LEU A 125 0.78 -8.22 3.94
CA LEU A 125 1.65 -7.65 4.97
C LEU A 125 1.48 -8.34 6.34
N ARG A 126 0.40 -9.12 6.52
CA ARG A 126 0.12 -9.83 7.77
C ARG A 126 0.94 -11.13 7.88
N GLN A 127 1.51 -11.58 6.78
CA GLN A 127 2.43 -12.71 6.74
C GLN A 127 3.86 -12.19 6.94
N ARG A 128 4.60 -12.84 7.86
CA ARG A 128 6.03 -12.59 8.07
C ARG A 128 6.84 -13.12 6.90
#